data_AF-A0A3B1KH48-F1
#
_entry.id   AF-A0A3B1KH48-F1
#
_cell.length_a   1.000
_cell.length_b   1.000
_cell.length_c   1.000
_cell.angle_alpha   90.00
_cell.angle_beta   90.00
_cell.angle_gamma   90.00
#
_symmetry.space_group_name_H-M   'P 1'
#
loop_
_entity.id
_entity.type
_entity.pdbx_description
1 polymer ?
#
loop_
_entity_poly.entity_id
_entity_poly.type
_entity_poly.pdbx_seq_one_letter_code
_entity_poly.pdbx_strand_id
1 'polypeptide(L)'
;MSVSPSSSDACLSIVHSLMCHRQGGENEGFAKRAIESLVKKLKEKKDELDSLITAITTNGVHPSKCVTIQRTLDGRLQVAGRKGFPHVIYARLWRWPDLHKNELKHVKFCQYAFDLKYDNVCVNPYHYERVVSPGIGMCEPSLNRWLQENMSVILKEEKAAGQSSVLILLTSRPPSTRCNHDCLLNY
;
A
#
# COMPACT_ATOMS: atom_id res chain seq x y z
N MET A 1 -27.49 -5.79 15.39
CA MET A 1 -26.74 -5.18 14.28
C MET A 1 -26.08 -3.94 14.83
N SER A 2 -24.75 -3.90 14.94
CA SER A 2 -24.05 -2.68 15.36
C SER A 2 -24.15 -1.65 14.25
N VAL A 3 -24.74 -0.50 14.55
CA VAL A 3 -24.82 0.64 13.63
C VAL A 3 -23.39 1.07 13.29
N SER A 4 -23.07 1.16 12.00
CA SER A 4 -21.78 1.69 11.56
C SER A 4 -21.66 3.15 11.99
N PRO A 5 -20.52 3.59 12.54
CA PRO A 5 -20.36 4.98 12.96
C PRO A 5 -20.46 5.92 11.76
N SER A 6 -20.80 7.17 12.04
CA SER A 6 -21.00 8.23 11.06
C SER A 6 -20.27 9.50 11.47
N SER A 7 -20.13 10.45 10.55
CA SER A 7 -19.51 11.75 10.78
C SER A 7 -20.23 12.61 11.82
N SER A 8 -21.49 12.29 12.16
CA SER A 8 -22.24 12.92 13.25
C SER A 8 -21.85 12.42 14.64
N ASP A 9 -21.16 11.29 14.75
CA ASP A 9 -20.73 10.76 16.04
C ASP A 9 -19.61 11.60 16.66
N ALA A 10 -19.47 11.51 17.99
CA ALA A 10 -18.37 12.16 18.70
C ALA A 10 -17.02 11.70 18.12
N CYS A 11 -16.07 12.62 17.94
CA CYS A 11 -14.77 12.32 17.34
C CYS A 11 -14.05 11.15 18.04
N LEU A 12 -14.22 11.01 19.36
CA LEU A 12 -13.67 9.90 20.14
C LEU A 12 -14.25 8.55 19.72
N SER A 13 -15.54 8.47 19.42
CA SER A 13 -16.22 7.25 18.94
C SER A 13 -15.68 6.84 17.57
N ILE A 14 -15.54 7.81 16.65
CA ILE A 14 -14.99 7.58 15.32
C ILE A 14 -13.54 7.09 15.40
N VAL A 15 -12.71 7.74 16.23
CA VAL A 15 -11.32 7.32 16.46
C VAL A 15 -11.27 5.89 17.00
N HIS A 16 -12.12 5.55 17.98
CA HIS A 16 -12.18 4.21 18.54
C HIS A 16 -12.57 3.16 17.49
N SER A 17 -13.61 3.44 16.68
CA SER A 17 -14.00 2.54 15.59
C SER A 17 -12.88 2.33 14.57
N LEU A 18 -12.26 3.40 14.09
CA LEU A 18 -11.17 3.31 13.11
C LEU A 18 -9.93 2.60 13.65
N MET A 19 -9.68 2.66 14.97
CA MET A 19 -8.61 1.93 15.64
C MET A 19 -8.81 0.42 15.62
N CYS A 20 -10.05 -0.08 15.59
CA CYS A 20 -10.36 -1.51 15.53
C CYS A 20 -9.94 -2.19 14.21
N HIS A 21 -9.69 -1.41 13.15
CA HIS A 21 -9.33 -1.91 11.81
C HIS A 21 -7.82 -1.82 11.50
N ARG A 22 -6.98 -1.49 12.49
CA ARG A 22 -5.53 -1.37 12.28
C ARG A 22 -4.88 -2.75 12.05
N GLN A 23 -3.83 -2.81 11.23
CA GLN A 23 -3.14 -4.06 10.88
C GLN A 23 -1.97 -4.44 11.82
N GLY A 24 -1.70 -3.65 12.85
CA GLY A 24 -0.66 -3.98 13.85
C GLY A 24 0.79 -3.61 13.50
N GLY A 25 1.06 -3.01 12.34
CA GLY A 25 2.42 -2.61 11.93
C GLY A 25 3.00 -1.37 12.63
N GLU A 26 2.17 -0.62 13.35
CA GLU A 26 2.58 0.58 14.08
C GLU A 26 2.13 0.49 15.54
N ASN A 27 2.89 1.13 16.44
CA ASN A 27 2.56 1.22 17.87
C ASN A 27 1.18 1.86 18.08
N GLU A 28 0.43 1.37 19.07
CA GLU A 28 -0.93 1.85 19.36
C GLU A 28 -1.00 3.36 19.62
N GLY A 29 -0.04 3.90 20.39
CA GLY A 29 0.03 5.34 20.67
C GLY A 29 0.25 6.17 19.40
N PHE A 30 1.07 5.68 18.47
CA PHE A 30 1.27 6.33 17.17
C PHE A 30 0.00 6.26 16.32
N ALA A 31 -0.60 5.07 16.20
CA ALA A 31 -1.82 4.85 15.41
C ALA A 31 -2.97 5.74 15.90
N LYS A 32 -3.19 5.80 17.22
CA LYS A 32 -4.21 6.65 17.83
C LYS A 32 -3.98 8.12 17.48
N ARG A 33 -2.76 8.64 17.62
CA ARG A 33 -2.43 10.03 17.29
C ARG A 33 -2.59 10.33 15.79
N ALA A 34 -2.25 9.38 14.93
CA ALA A 34 -2.42 9.52 13.48
C ALA A 34 -3.90 9.62 13.09
N ILE A 35 -4.75 8.78 13.68
CA ILE A 35 -6.20 8.74 13.45
C ILE A 35 -6.86 9.98 14.06
N GLU A 36 -6.53 10.36 15.30
CA GLU A 36 -7.01 11.59 15.95
C GLU A 36 -6.70 12.82 15.07
N SER A 37 -5.47 12.91 14.56
CA SER A 37 -5.06 14.01 13.68
C SER A 37 -5.86 14.03 12.37
N LEU A 38 -6.17 12.86 11.80
CA LEU A 38 -6.96 12.77 10.57
C LEU A 38 -8.42 13.16 10.80
N VAL A 39 -9.08 12.56 11.80
CA VAL A 39 -10.48 12.84 12.15
C VAL A 39 -10.65 14.33 12.46
N LYS A 40 -9.70 14.96 13.18
CA LYS A 40 -9.71 16.40 13.44
C LYS A 40 -9.65 17.24 12.15
N LYS A 41 -8.81 16.85 11.17
CA LYS A 41 -8.69 17.54 9.88
C LYS A 41 -9.92 17.36 8.99
N LEU A 42 -10.66 16.26 9.14
CA LEU A 42 -11.84 15.93 8.34
C LEU A 42 -13.16 16.37 8.98
N LYS A 43 -13.14 16.92 10.20
CA LYS A 43 -14.36 17.26 10.95
C LYS A 43 -15.28 18.24 10.20
N GLU A 44 -14.70 19.19 9.47
CA GLU A 44 -15.44 20.16 8.65
C GLU A 44 -15.78 19.62 7.24
N LYS A 45 -15.35 18.40 6.90
CA LYS A 45 -15.56 17.73 5.61
C LYS A 45 -16.32 16.43 5.82
N LYS A 46 -17.57 16.53 6.29
CA LYS A 46 -18.39 15.39 6.72
C LYS A 46 -18.48 14.29 5.66
N ASP A 47 -18.69 14.65 4.39
CA ASP A 47 -18.77 13.69 3.28
C ASP A 47 -17.48 12.85 3.11
N GLU A 48 -16.32 13.47 3.30
CA GLU A 48 -15.03 12.76 3.23
C GLU A 48 -14.81 11.90 4.47
N LEU A 49 -15.23 12.37 5.65
CA LEU A 49 -15.15 11.60 6.88
C LEU A 49 -16.05 10.36 6.82
N ASP A 50 -17.28 10.49 6.34
CA ASP A 50 -18.19 9.36 6.09
C ASP A 50 -17.60 8.39 5.08
N SER A 51 -17.05 8.92 3.97
CA SER A 51 -16.37 8.10 2.97
C SER A 51 -15.19 7.32 3.56
N LEU A 52 -14.42 7.92 4.48
CA LEU A 52 -13.34 7.24 5.19
C LEU A 52 -13.89 6.13 6.10
N ILE A 53 -14.90 6.43 6.92
CA ILE A 53 -15.48 5.45 7.84
C ILE A 53 -16.01 4.25 7.05
N THR A 54 -16.81 4.48 6.00
CA THR A 54 -17.30 3.41 5.13
C THR A 54 -16.15 2.62 4.51
N ALA A 55 -15.15 3.29 3.93
CA ALA A 55 -14.04 2.60 3.28
C ALA A 55 -13.27 1.69 4.24
N ILE A 56 -12.96 2.15 5.45
CA ILE A 56 -12.23 1.35 6.45
C ILE A 56 -13.10 0.24 7.02
N THR A 57 -14.32 0.55 7.46
CA THR A 57 -15.20 -0.43 8.13
C THR A 57 -15.70 -1.54 7.21
N THR A 58 -15.80 -1.28 5.91
CA THR A 58 -16.18 -2.27 4.89
C THR A 58 -15.00 -2.93 4.20
N ASN A 59 -13.76 -2.66 4.66
CA ASN A 59 -12.54 -3.12 4.00
C ASN A 59 -12.49 -2.82 2.48
N GLY A 60 -13.03 -1.67 2.06
CA GLY A 60 -13.03 -1.24 0.67
C GLY A 60 -13.94 -2.05 -0.26
N VAL A 61 -14.90 -2.82 0.27
CA VAL A 61 -15.85 -3.61 -0.54
C VAL A 61 -16.66 -2.72 -1.50
N HIS A 62 -16.94 -1.48 -1.11
CA HIS A 62 -17.64 -0.51 -1.95
C HIS A 62 -16.72 0.61 -2.43
N PRO A 63 -16.91 1.11 -3.67
CA PRO A 63 -16.24 2.32 -4.13
C PRO A 63 -16.48 3.49 -3.17
N SER A 64 -15.42 4.23 -2.85
CA SER A 64 -15.46 5.36 -1.91
C SER A 64 -14.87 6.61 -2.54
N LYS A 65 -15.27 7.79 -2.05
CA LYS A 65 -14.74 9.08 -2.52
C LYS A 65 -13.30 9.30 -2.00
N CYS A 66 -12.62 10.29 -2.59
CA CYS A 66 -11.33 10.72 -2.08
C CYS A 66 -11.49 11.30 -0.67
N VAL A 67 -10.52 10.99 0.20
CA VAL A 67 -10.42 11.54 1.55
C VAL A 67 -9.14 12.33 1.58
N THR A 68 -9.23 13.66 1.67
CA THR A 68 -8.12 14.55 1.38
C THR A 68 -7.59 15.26 2.63
N ILE A 69 -6.32 15.64 2.62
CA ILE A 69 -5.75 16.60 3.57
C ILE A 69 -4.86 17.60 2.83
N GLN A 70 -4.66 18.77 3.42
CA GLN A 70 -3.73 19.76 2.87
C GLN A 70 -2.32 19.18 2.76
N ARG A 71 -1.69 19.34 1.59
CA ARG A 71 -0.31 18.99 1.33
C ARG A 71 0.64 19.99 1.98
N THR A 72 1.66 19.50 2.67
CA THR A 72 2.76 20.34 3.16
C THR A 72 3.76 20.63 2.03
N LEU A 73 4.56 21.69 2.17
CA LEU A 73 5.55 22.08 1.14
C LEU A 73 6.48 20.94 0.72
N ASP A 74 6.88 20.09 1.68
CA ASP A 74 7.76 18.94 1.44
C ASP A 74 7.00 17.61 1.25
N GLY A 75 5.67 17.65 1.25
CA GLY A 75 4.78 16.49 1.11
C GLY A 75 4.77 15.51 2.29
N ARG A 76 5.45 15.81 3.40
CA ARG A 76 5.56 14.92 4.56
C ARG A 76 4.63 15.36 5.71
N LEU A 77 3.91 14.40 6.27
CA LEU A 77 3.14 14.54 7.49
C LEU A 77 4.00 14.15 8.70
N GLN A 78 3.93 14.96 9.76
CA GLN A 78 4.53 14.64 11.05
C GLN A 78 3.46 14.17 12.05
N VAL A 79 3.68 13.02 12.67
CA VAL A 79 2.84 12.48 13.74
C VAL A 79 3.74 11.99 14.87
N ALA A 80 3.52 12.47 16.10
CA ALA A 80 4.29 12.07 17.29
C ALA A 80 5.82 12.08 17.05
N GLY A 81 6.34 13.14 16.43
CA GLY A 81 7.78 13.30 16.14
C GLY A 81 8.28 12.58 14.89
N ARG A 82 7.55 11.61 14.33
CA ARG A 82 7.93 10.85 13.12
C ARG A 82 7.40 11.52 11.86
N LYS A 83 8.24 11.68 10.83
CA LYS A 83 7.87 12.21 9.51
C LYS A 83 7.70 11.08 8.49
N GLY A 84 6.63 11.13 7.70
CA GLY A 84 6.39 10.19 6.61
C GLY A 84 5.42 10.75 5.58
N PHE A 85 5.25 10.06 4.46
CA PHE A 85 4.26 10.48 3.47
C PHE A 85 2.85 10.12 3.95
N PRO A 86 1.87 11.04 3.86
CA PRO A 86 0.56 10.85 4.47
C PRO A 86 -0.17 9.61 3.93
N HIS A 87 -0.19 9.43 2.61
CA HIS A 87 -0.82 8.27 1.98
C HIS A 87 -0.18 6.94 2.41
N VAL A 88 1.15 6.89 2.58
CA VAL A 88 1.87 5.70 3.08
C VAL A 88 1.53 5.43 4.54
N ILE A 89 1.50 6.45 5.39
CA ILE A 89 1.17 6.30 6.83
C ILE A 89 -0.19 5.63 7.00
N TYR A 90 -1.22 6.16 6.33
CA TYR A 90 -2.59 5.67 6.47
C TYR A 90 -2.83 4.33 5.76
N ALA A 91 -2.18 4.09 4.61
CA ALA A 91 -2.21 2.78 3.95
C ALA A 91 -1.53 1.69 4.79
N ARG A 92 -0.41 2.01 5.45
CA ARG A 92 0.25 1.07 6.37
C ARG A 92 -0.62 0.74 7.57
N LEU A 93 -1.29 1.75 8.11
CA LEU A 93 -2.14 1.59 9.29
C LEU A 93 -3.30 0.62 9.04
N TRP A 94 -4.00 0.75 7.91
CA TRP A 94 -5.24 0.01 7.66
C TRP A 94 -5.14 -1.16 6.68
N ARG A 95 -4.10 -1.26 5.85
CA ARG A 95 -4.02 -2.32 4.82
C ARG A 95 -2.73 -3.13 4.85
N TRP A 96 -1.57 -2.48 4.84
CA TRP A 96 -0.28 -3.17 4.62
C TRP A 96 0.73 -2.81 5.71
N PRO A 97 0.79 -3.56 6.82
CA PRO A 97 1.62 -3.19 7.98
C PRO A 97 3.12 -3.12 7.65
N ASP A 98 3.56 -3.82 6.61
CA ASP A 98 4.94 -3.93 6.11
C ASP A 98 5.26 -2.98 4.93
N LEU A 99 4.39 -2.02 4.64
CA LEU A 99 4.50 -1.14 3.47
C LEU A 99 5.69 -0.18 3.53
N HIS A 100 6.44 -0.05 2.43
CA HIS A 100 7.53 0.93 2.28
C HIS A 100 7.19 2.14 1.38
N LYS A 101 8.08 3.15 1.38
CA LYS A 101 8.04 4.29 0.45
C LYS A 101 8.26 3.75 -0.98
N ASN A 102 7.38 4.06 -1.93
CA ASN A 102 7.40 3.60 -3.33
C ASN A 102 6.73 2.24 -3.62
N GLU A 103 6.01 1.65 -2.66
CA GLU A 103 5.22 0.43 -2.88
C GLU A 103 3.75 0.70 -3.16
N LEU A 104 3.36 1.96 -3.43
CA LEU A 104 1.98 2.33 -3.73
C LEU A 104 1.88 2.98 -5.10
N LYS A 105 0.82 2.60 -5.83
CA LYS A 105 0.36 3.28 -7.04
C LYS A 105 -1.10 3.66 -6.86
N HIS A 106 -1.49 4.87 -7.25
CA HIS A 106 -2.88 5.29 -7.15
C HIS A 106 -3.75 4.67 -8.25
N VAL A 107 -5.02 4.42 -7.93
CA VAL A 107 -6.03 3.99 -8.90
C VAL A 107 -6.43 5.13 -9.83
N LYS A 108 -6.84 4.83 -11.07
CA LYS A 108 -7.12 5.84 -12.12
C LYS A 108 -8.19 6.87 -11.73
N PHE A 109 -9.15 6.49 -10.88
CA PHE A 109 -10.24 7.37 -10.48
C PHE A 109 -9.88 8.28 -9.28
N CYS A 110 -8.69 8.14 -8.70
CA CYS A 110 -8.25 8.99 -7.59
C CYS A 110 -7.82 10.37 -8.13
N GLN A 111 -8.64 11.40 -7.89
CA GLN A 111 -8.41 12.75 -8.41
C GLN A 111 -7.33 13.52 -7.65
N TYR A 112 -7.04 13.13 -6.40
CA TYR A 112 -6.13 13.83 -5.50
C TYR A 112 -4.94 12.97 -5.06
N ALA A 113 -4.54 11.99 -5.87
CA ALA A 113 -3.45 11.10 -5.51
C ALA A 113 -2.15 11.85 -5.20
N PHE A 114 -1.31 11.28 -4.33
CA PHE A 114 -0.07 11.92 -3.88
C PHE A 114 0.84 12.35 -5.05
N ASP A 115 0.96 11.52 -6.09
CA ASP A 115 1.83 11.77 -7.25
C ASP A 115 1.35 12.90 -8.17
N LEU A 116 0.08 13.30 -8.06
CA LEU A 116 -0.51 14.37 -8.89
C LEU A 116 -0.13 15.77 -8.41
N LYS A 117 0.53 15.89 -7.25
CA LYS A 117 1.09 17.15 -6.72
C LYS A 117 0.11 18.33 -6.55
N TYR A 118 -1.18 18.06 -6.42
CA TYR A 118 -2.17 19.08 -6.03
C TYR A 118 -2.00 19.55 -4.59
N ASP A 119 -2.60 20.70 -4.26
CA ASP A 119 -2.61 21.28 -2.91
C ASP A 119 -3.24 20.35 -1.87
N ASN A 120 -4.13 19.46 -2.29
CA ASN A 120 -4.72 18.42 -1.46
C ASN A 120 -4.19 17.04 -1.86
N VAL A 121 -4.02 16.17 -0.86
CA VAL A 121 -3.59 14.77 -1.05
C VAL A 121 -4.63 13.81 -0.50
N CYS A 122 -5.02 12.83 -1.31
CA CYS A 122 -5.86 11.70 -0.92
C CYS A 122 -5.09 10.74 -0.02
N VAL A 123 -5.67 10.40 1.12
CA VAL A 123 -5.16 9.45 2.10
C VAL A 123 -6.07 8.23 2.29
N ASN A 124 -7.13 8.11 1.49
CA ASN A 124 -7.96 6.91 1.47
C ASN A 124 -7.10 5.72 1.03
N PRO A 125 -6.86 4.70 1.88
CA PRO A 125 -5.93 3.63 1.56
C PRO A 125 -6.45 2.72 0.43
N TYR A 126 -7.75 2.74 0.14
CA TYR A 126 -8.38 2.00 -0.96
C TYR A 126 -8.31 2.74 -2.31
N HIS A 127 -7.73 3.94 -2.34
CA HIS A 127 -7.41 4.66 -3.58
C HIS A 127 -5.98 4.37 -4.08
N TYR A 128 -5.30 3.44 -3.41
CA TYR A 128 -3.98 2.98 -3.77
C TYR A 128 -3.96 1.46 -3.89
N GLU A 129 -3.11 0.96 -4.76
CA GLU A 129 -2.79 -0.44 -4.95
C GLU A 129 -1.32 -0.65 -4.57
N ARG A 130 -1.04 -1.77 -3.91
CA ARG A 130 0.34 -2.13 -3.59
C ARG A 130 1.03 -2.63 -4.85
N VAL A 131 2.21 -2.10 -5.12
CA VAL A 131 3.10 -2.54 -6.19
C VAL A 131 4.40 -3.01 -5.57
N VAL A 132 5.00 -4.05 -6.15
CA VAL A 132 6.33 -4.50 -5.72
C VAL A 132 7.33 -3.45 -6.19
N SER A 133 8.08 -2.86 -5.25
CA SER A 133 9.18 -1.98 -5.61
C SER A 133 10.18 -2.79 -6.45
N PRO A 134 10.55 -2.35 -7.67
CA PRO A 134 11.45 -3.10 -8.53
C PRO A 134 12.87 -3.27 -7.95
N GLY A 135 13.16 -2.75 -6.74
CA GLY A 135 14.49 -2.75 -6.14
C GLY A 135 14.78 -3.83 -5.10
N ILE A 136 13.80 -4.58 -4.56
CA ILE A 136 14.07 -5.59 -3.52
C ILE A 136 13.07 -6.74 -3.66
N GLY A 137 13.43 -7.74 -4.45
CA GLY A 137 12.60 -8.92 -4.65
C GLY A 137 13.16 -9.91 -5.66
N MET A 138 14.49 -10.08 -5.71
CA MET A 138 15.15 -11.13 -6.48
C MET A 138 16.39 -11.61 -5.72
N CYS A 139 16.18 -12.30 -4.60
CA CYS A 139 17.18 -13.25 -4.10
C CYS A 139 17.09 -14.53 -4.93
N GLU A 140 17.34 -14.43 -6.24
CA GLU A 140 17.90 -15.53 -7.02
C GLU A 140 18.73 -14.89 -8.15
N PRO A 141 20.00 -14.55 -7.88
CA PRO A 141 20.91 -13.97 -8.89
C PRO A 141 21.06 -14.88 -10.13
N SER A 142 20.76 -16.17 -10.00
CA SER A 142 20.85 -17.19 -11.04
C SER A 142 19.76 -17.03 -12.10
N LEU A 143 18.50 -16.78 -11.70
CA LEU A 143 17.38 -16.73 -12.65
C LEU A 143 17.43 -15.47 -13.51
N ASN A 144 17.75 -14.31 -12.93
CA ASN A 144 17.89 -13.07 -13.70
C ASN A 144 19.09 -13.08 -14.63
N ARG A 145 20.22 -13.68 -14.21
CA ARG A 145 21.37 -13.87 -15.08
C ARG A 145 21.05 -14.83 -16.23
N TRP A 146 20.39 -15.95 -15.93
CA TRP A 146 19.94 -16.90 -16.94
C TRP A 146 18.96 -16.28 -17.93
N LEU A 147 17.99 -15.50 -17.46
CA LEU A 147 17.06 -14.75 -18.31
C LEU A 147 17.78 -13.77 -19.23
N GLN A 148 18.79 -13.05 -18.72
CA GLN A 148 19.57 -12.11 -19.52
C GLN A 148 20.47 -12.82 -20.55
N GLU A 149 21.17 -13.89 -20.15
CA GLU A 149 22.04 -14.67 -21.02
C GLU A 149 21.25 -15.42 -22.11
N ASN A 150 20.05 -15.90 -21.78
CA ASN A 150 19.25 -16.75 -22.66
C ASN A 150 18.07 -16.01 -23.31
N MET A 151 17.91 -14.70 -23.10
CA MET A 151 16.85 -13.88 -23.71
C MET A 151 16.78 -14.06 -25.23
N SER A 152 17.96 -14.09 -25.88
CA SER A 152 18.05 -14.25 -27.34
C SER A 152 17.70 -15.67 -27.83
N VAL A 153 17.79 -16.68 -26.96
CA VAL A 153 17.43 -18.08 -27.25
C VAL A 153 15.93 -18.27 -27.05
N ILE A 154 15.38 -17.75 -25.94
CA ILE A 154 13.96 -17.82 -25.59
C ILE A 154 13.10 -17.15 -26.67
N LEU A 155 13.51 -15.97 -27.15
CA LEU A 155 12.82 -15.26 -28.23
C LEU A 155 12.95 -15.96 -29.60
N LYS A 156 13.97 -16.82 -29.79
CA LYS A 156 14.10 -17.63 -31.01
C LYS A 156 13.19 -18.86 -30.98
N GLU A 157 13.04 -19.51 -29.82
CA GLU A 157 12.12 -20.64 -29.66
C GLU A 157 10.65 -20.21 -29.77
N GLU A 158 10.31 -18.98 -29.37
CA GLU A 158 8.96 -18.40 -29.54
C GLU A 158 8.49 -18.43 -31.01
N LYS A 159 9.42 -18.19 -31.95
CA LYS A 159 9.14 -18.22 -33.40
C LYS A 159 8.99 -19.63 -33.98
N ALA A 160 9.48 -20.66 -33.28
CA ALA A 160 9.38 -22.05 -33.72
C ALA A 160 8.16 -22.77 -33.12
N ALA A 161 7.76 -22.42 -31.89
CA ALA A 161 6.74 -23.16 -31.12
C ALA A 161 5.37 -22.46 -30.99
N GLY A 162 5.26 -21.16 -31.34
CA GLY A 162 3.97 -20.44 -31.30
C GLY A 162 3.36 -20.26 -29.90
N GLN A 163 4.16 -20.32 -28.83
CA GLN A 163 3.73 -20.14 -27.44
C GLN A 163 4.26 -18.82 -26.85
N SER A 164 3.51 -18.24 -25.90
CA SER A 164 3.91 -17.01 -25.21
C SER A 164 5.21 -17.19 -24.41
N SER A 165 6.12 -16.22 -24.52
CA SER A 165 7.39 -16.15 -23.76
C SER A 165 7.27 -16.45 -22.25
N VAL A 166 6.13 -16.10 -21.62
CA VAL A 166 5.87 -16.40 -20.19
C VAL A 166 5.73 -17.90 -19.92
N LEU A 167 5.19 -18.66 -20.88
CA LEU A 167 4.97 -20.11 -20.73
C LEU A 167 6.26 -20.90 -20.91
N ILE A 168 7.15 -20.46 -21.81
CA ILE A 168 8.48 -21.07 -22.01
C ILE A 168 9.27 -21.00 -20.70
N LEU A 169 9.28 -19.85 -20.03
CA LEU A 169 9.95 -19.63 -18.74
C LEU A 169 9.47 -20.55 -17.62
N LEU A 170 8.19 -20.92 -17.63
CA LEU A 170 7.62 -21.85 -16.65
C LEU A 170 7.99 -23.31 -16.93
N THR A 171 8.33 -23.64 -18.18
CA THR A 171 8.70 -25.00 -18.61
C THR A 171 10.21 -25.24 -18.62
N SER A 172 11.02 -24.20 -18.82
CA SER A 172 12.48 -24.26 -18.77
C SER A 172 12.95 -24.25 -17.31
N ARG A 173 13.23 -25.44 -16.75
CA ARG A 173 13.84 -25.55 -15.42
C ARG A 173 15.25 -24.95 -15.42
N PRO A 174 15.56 -23.97 -14.55
CA PRO A 174 16.94 -23.61 -14.31
C PRO A 174 17.69 -24.81 -13.68
N PRO A 175 18.99 -24.99 -13.97
CA PRO A 175 19.79 -26.03 -13.32
C PRO A 175 19.80 -25.76 -11.81
N SER A 176 19.39 -26.76 -11.03
CA SER A 176 19.21 -26.65 -9.57
C SER A 176 20.50 -26.23 -8.87
N THR A 177 20.58 -24.99 -8.39
CA THR A 177 21.57 -24.61 -7.39
C THR A 177 21.09 -25.09 -6.02
N ARG A 178 21.84 -26.04 -5.45
CA ARG A 178 21.74 -26.52 -4.07
C ARG A 178 21.61 -25.32 -3.11
N CYS A 179 20.44 -25.13 -2.48
CA CYS A 179 20.35 -24.29 -1.29
C CYS A 179 21.09 -25.00 -0.16
N ASN A 180 22.24 -24.45 0.27
CA ASN A 180 22.81 -24.81 1.56
C ASN A 180 21.90 -24.26 2.67
N HIS A 181 21.49 -25.19 3.51
CA HIS A 181 20.49 -25.04 4.55
C HIS A 181 21.15 -24.56 5.85
N ASP A 182 21.78 -23.37 5.86
CA ASP A 182 22.53 -22.87 7.04
C ASP A 182 22.34 -21.35 7.29
N CYS A 183 21.10 -20.87 7.31
CA CYS A 183 20.80 -19.53 7.83
C CYS A 183 19.55 -19.50 8.71
N LEU A 184 19.48 -20.47 9.63
CA LEU A 184 18.72 -20.35 10.86
C LEU A 184 19.67 -20.71 12.00
N LEU A 185 20.30 -19.69 12.59
CA LEU A 185 20.69 -19.56 14.00
C LEU A 185 21.70 -18.41 14.13
N ASN A 186 21.46 -17.56 15.13
CA ASN A 186 22.29 -16.45 15.64
C ASN A 186 22.13 -15.11 14.91
N TYR A 187 21.16 -14.29 15.33
CA TYR A 187 21.31 -13.23 16.35
C TYR A 187 19.93 -12.66 16.71
#